data_AF-A0A956EY93-F1
#
_entry.id   AF-A0A956EY93-F1
#
_cell.length_a   1.000
_cell.length_b   1.000
_cell.length_c   1.000
_cell.angle_alpha   90.00
_cell.angle_beta   90.00
_cell.angle_gamma   90.00
#
_symmetry.space_group_name_H-M   'P 1'
#
loop_
_entity.id
_entity.type
_entity.pdbx_description
1 polymer ?
#
loop_
_entity_poly.entity_id
_entity_poly.type
_entity_poly.pdbx_seq_one_letter_code
_entity_poly.pdbx_strand_id
1 'polypeptide(L)'
;MLNPHGKTQLARTLLFGAALYALAGGLTWATDEVGASWGQRAARIGALGPLLAGIATWLSGQLSRLRGEARALLALGVSPSRLERGAVAGGWILAALGLVLALGPWATQASLFPAFESGRNWQVLTGGTLVDPLGARFDPRLGLTPGPVIAPAPGVSYWTASVGLLLPLVLAVPPWVVDLRPSARRLTLAAAALLASVAGALWLLHGVAASRLPWPLLLLTPLPLGIEYRLRNWRAA
;
A
#
# COMPACT_ATOMS: atom_id res chain seq x y z
N MET A 1 27.66 -6.43 5.43
CA MET A 1 27.66 -7.85 5.02
C MET A 1 26.74 -8.65 5.95
N LEU A 2 25.82 -9.46 5.42
CA LEU A 2 24.91 -10.30 6.24
C LEU A 2 25.67 -11.54 6.77
N ASN A 3 25.49 -11.86 8.05
CA ASN A 3 25.99 -13.11 8.64
C ASN A 3 25.17 -14.32 8.12
N PRO A 4 25.61 -15.56 8.35
CA PRO A 4 24.90 -16.75 7.85
C PRO A 4 23.41 -16.79 8.26
N HIS A 5 23.11 -16.43 9.52
CA HIS A 5 21.72 -16.34 10.00
C HIS A 5 20.89 -15.32 9.20
N GLY A 6 21.44 -14.13 8.96
CA GLY A 6 20.80 -13.08 8.17
C GLY A 6 20.55 -13.50 6.72
N LYS A 7 21.46 -14.28 6.11
CA LYS A 7 21.22 -14.85 4.77
C LYS A 7 20.05 -15.83 4.76
N THR A 8 19.94 -16.68 5.79
CA THR A 8 18.81 -17.61 5.94
C THR A 8 17.49 -16.87 6.15
N GLN A 9 17.47 -15.84 7.00
CA GLN A 9 16.28 -15.01 7.19
C GLN A 9 15.87 -14.26 5.93
N LEU A 10 16.84 -13.74 5.18
CA LEU A 10 16.59 -13.11 3.88
C LEU A 10 15.89 -14.09 2.95
N ALA A 11 16.45 -15.28 2.75
CA ALA A 11 15.87 -16.31 1.89
C ALA A 11 14.46 -16.72 2.33
N ARG A 12 14.23 -16.96 3.63
CA ARG A 12 12.90 -17.27 4.18
C ARG A 12 11.89 -16.15 3.92
N THR A 13 12.29 -14.90 4.11
CA THR A 13 11.44 -13.74 3.87
C THR A 13 11.05 -13.65 2.40
N LEU A 14 12.01 -13.82 1.48
CA LEU A 14 11.73 -13.84 0.05
C LEU A 14 10.80 -14.99 -0.36
N LEU A 15 10.97 -16.19 0.22
CA LEU A 15 10.10 -17.34 -0.04
C LEU A 15 8.67 -17.10 0.45
N PHE A 16 8.50 -16.61 1.69
CA PHE A 16 7.17 -16.24 2.20
C PHE A 16 6.54 -15.12 1.37
N GLY A 17 7.34 -14.13 0.99
CA GLY A 17 6.92 -13.05 0.10
C GLY A 17 6.42 -13.57 -1.23
N ALA A 18 7.20 -14.41 -1.92
CA ALA A 18 6.83 -15.00 -3.19
C ALA A 18 5.51 -15.78 -3.11
N ALA A 19 5.33 -16.58 -2.06
CA ALA A 19 4.08 -17.30 -1.82
C ALA A 19 2.89 -16.35 -1.59
N LEU A 20 3.08 -15.29 -0.80
CA LEU A 20 2.05 -14.28 -0.53
C LEU A 20 1.68 -13.48 -1.79
N TYR A 21 2.65 -13.10 -2.61
CA TYR A 21 2.42 -12.43 -3.89
C TYR A 21 1.69 -13.35 -4.89
N ALA A 22 2.04 -14.64 -4.93
CA ALA A 22 1.34 -15.62 -5.76
C ALA A 22 -0.13 -15.79 -5.31
N LEU A 23 -0.37 -15.89 -4.00
CA LEU A 23 -1.72 -15.95 -3.44
C LEU A 23 -2.51 -14.67 -3.72
N ALA A 24 -1.91 -13.50 -3.49
CA ALA A 24 -2.55 -12.21 -3.79
C ALA A 24 -2.87 -12.09 -5.28
N GLY A 25 -1.95 -12.47 -6.16
CA GLY A 25 -2.16 -12.48 -7.61
C GLY A 25 -3.26 -13.44 -8.05
N GLY A 26 -3.30 -14.65 -7.47
CA GLY A 26 -4.38 -15.61 -7.72
C GLY A 26 -5.74 -15.11 -7.24
N LEU A 27 -5.80 -14.47 -6.07
CA LEU A 27 -7.03 -13.87 -5.55
C LEU A 27 -7.48 -12.70 -6.43
N THR A 28 -6.58 -11.77 -6.77
CA THR A 28 -6.88 -10.66 -7.69
C THR A 28 -7.38 -11.19 -9.03
N TRP A 29 -6.77 -12.24 -9.57
CA TRP A 29 -7.23 -12.88 -10.81
C TRP A 29 -8.65 -13.45 -10.69
N ALA A 30 -8.95 -14.10 -9.55
CA ALA A 30 -10.24 -14.74 -9.32
C ALA A 30 -11.38 -13.75 -9.00
N THR A 31 -11.07 -12.60 -8.40
CA THR A 31 -12.09 -11.63 -7.93
C THR A 31 -12.19 -10.37 -8.80
N ASP A 32 -11.25 -10.15 -9.72
CA ASP A 32 -11.28 -8.96 -10.56
C ASP A 32 -12.46 -8.95 -11.52
N GLU A 33 -12.86 -7.73 -11.87
CA GLU A 33 -13.86 -7.46 -12.90
C GLU A 33 -13.48 -8.09 -14.24
N VAL A 34 -14.51 -8.55 -14.96
CA VAL A 34 -14.37 -9.04 -16.33
C VAL A 34 -13.85 -7.89 -17.20
N GLY A 35 -12.69 -8.09 -17.84
CA GLY A 35 -12.04 -7.08 -18.68
C GLY A 35 -10.95 -6.26 -17.99
N ALA A 36 -10.67 -6.49 -16.70
CA ALA A 36 -9.52 -5.88 -16.04
C ALA A 36 -8.20 -6.23 -16.76
N SER A 37 -7.48 -5.21 -17.19
CA SER A 37 -6.20 -5.37 -17.90
C SER A 37 -5.10 -5.86 -16.95
N TRP A 38 -4.06 -6.48 -17.52
CA TRP A 38 -2.86 -6.87 -16.75
C TRP A 38 -2.21 -5.69 -16.03
N GLY A 39 -2.24 -4.49 -16.61
CA GLY A 39 -1.69 -3.29 -15.99
C GLY A 39 -2.44 -2.86 -14.73
N GLN A 40 -3.78 -3.00 -14.72
CA GLN A 40 -4.60 -2.72 -13.53
C GLN A 40 -4.36 -3.75 -12.43
N ARG A 41 -4.23 -5.03 -12.81
CA ARG A 41 -3.89 -6.13 -11.89
C ARG A 41 -2.52 -5.93 -11.25
N ALA A 42 -1.51 -5.63 -12.06
CA ALA A 42 -0.16 -5.33 -11.59
C ALA A 42 -0.15 -4.14 -10.62
N ALA A 43 -0.91 -3.08 -10.93
CA ALA A 43 -1.05 -1.94 -10.05
C ALA A 43 -1.62 -2.32 -8.69
N ARG A 44 -2.76 -3.03 -8.67
CA ARG A 44 -3.46 -3.47 -7.46
C ARG A 44 -2.60 -4.40 -6.60
N ILE A 45 -1.99 -5.42 -7.20
CA ILE A 45 -1.08 -6.36 -6.50
C ILE A 45 0.14 -5.61 -5.97
N GLY A 46 0.73 -4.73 -6.78
CA GLY A 46 1.89 -3.92 -6.39
C GLY A 46 1.60 -3.01 -5.20
N ALA A 47 0.41 -2.41 -5.14
CA ALA A 47 -0.03 -1.56 -4.04
C ALA A 47 -0.18 -2.33 -2.71
N LEU A 48 -0.45 -3.63 -2.75
CA LEU A 48 -0.43 -4.50 -1.55
C LEU A 48 0.99 -4.84 -1.09
N GLY A 49 2.00 -4.55 -1.90
CA GLY A 49 3.37 -4.98 -1.66
C GLY A 49 3.97 -4.64 -0.29
N PRO A 50 3.83 -3.41 0.24
CA PRO A 50 4.31 -3.08 1.58
C PRO A 50 3.70 -3.96 2.67
N LEU A 51 2.41 -4.28 2.55
CA LEU A 51 1.70 -5.16 3.49
C LEU A 51 2.20 -6.60 3.39
N LEU A 52 2.27 -7.15 2.17
CA LEU A 52 2.75 -8.52 1.95
C LEU A 52 4.20 -8.69 2.41
N ALA A 53 5.05 -7.70 2.15
CA ALA A 53 6.42 -7.64 2.64
C ALA A 53 6.48 -7.62 4.17
N GLY A 54 5.64 -6.81 4.82
CA GLY A 54 5.50 -6.80 6.28
C GLY A 54 5.13 -8.16 6.85
N ILE A 55 4.12 -8.84 6.28
CA ILE A 55 3.71 -10.17 6.72
C ILE A 55 4.85 -11.19 6.50
N ALA A 56 5.53 -11.16 5.36
CA ALA A 56 6.66 -12.05 5.08
C ALA A 56 7.81 -11.86 6.08
N THR A 57 8.16 -10.60 6.39
CA THR A 57 9.17 -10.25 7.39
C THR A 57 8.76 -10.75 8.78
N TRP A 58 7.49 -10.57 9.15
CA TRP A 58 6.94 -11.08 10.41
C TRP A 58 7.08 -12.60 10.54
N LEU A 59 6.61 -13.34 9.53
CA LEU A 59 6.61 -14.80 9.50
C LEU A 59 8.02 -15.36 9.60
N SER A 60 8.98 -14.75 8.88
CA SER A 60 10.40 -15.11 8.95
C SER A 60 10.95 -14.98 10.37
N GLY A 61 10.68 -13.84 11.03
CA GLY A 61 11.07 -13.61 12.42
C GLY A 61 10.39 -14.57 13.40
N GLN A 62 9.09 -14.85 13.24
CA GLN A 62 8.38 -15.82 14.09
C GLN A 62 8.96 -17.23 13.93
N LEU A 63 9.26 -17.67 12.72
CA LEU A 63 9.85 -18.98 12.50
C LEU A 63 11.22 -19.12 13.18
N SER A 64 12.07 -18.10 13.10
CA SER A 64 13.35 -18.08 13.82
C SER A 64 13.18 -18.07 15.35
N ARG A 65 12.12 -17.43 15.87
CA ARG A 65 11.78 -17.48 17.30
C ARG A 65 11.27 -18.84 17.74
N LEU A 66 10.38 -19.46 16.96
CA LEU A 66 9.82 -20.79 17.23
C LEU A 66 10.88 -21.88 17.23
N ARG A 67 11.88 -21.78 16.34
CA ARG A 67 13.03 -22.69 16.28
C ARG A 67 14.08 -22.46 17.37
N GLY A 68 13.91 -21.44 18.22
CA GLY A 68 14.90 -21.09 19.24
C GLY A 68 16.19 -20.44 18.71
N GLU A 69 16.34 -20.27 17.39
CA GLU A 69 17.52 -19.64 16.74
C GLU A 69 17.78 -18.24 17.31
N ALA A 70 16.72 -17.44 17.47
CA ALA A 70 16.83 -16.09 18.00
C ALA A 70 17.32 -16.08 19.45
N ARG A 71 16.85 -17.00 20.31
CA ARG A 71 17.28 -17.08 21.71
C ARG A 71 18.74 -17.50 21.83
N ALA A 72 19.17 -18.47 21.03
CA ALA A 72 20.55 -18.94 21.01
C ALA A 72 21.52 -17.81 20.62
N LEU A 73 21.19 -17.05 19.57
CA LEU A 73 22.04 -15.94 19.14
C LEU A 73 22.04 -14.76 20.12
N LEU A 74 20.92 -14.48 20.79
CA LEU A 74 20.88 -13.49 21.88
C LEU A 74 21.78 -13.91 23.05
N ALA A 75 21.78 -15.20 23.42
CA ALA A 75 22.66 -15.73 24.47
C ALA A 75 24.15 -15.60 24.12
N LEU A 76 24.49 -15.62 22.82
CA LEU A 76 25.84 -15.35 22.31
C LEU A 76 26.16 -13.85 22.19
N GLY A 77 25.29 -12.96 22.67
CA GLY A 77 25.51 -11.50 22.67
C GLY A 77 25.22 -10.82 21.33
N VAL A 78 24.57 -11.50 20.38
CA VAL A 78 24.15 -10.84 19.13
C VAL A 78 23.01 -9.86 19.46
N SER A 79 23.17 -8.59 19.08
CA SER A 79 22.14 -7.58 19.34
C SER A 79 20.84 -7.87 18.57
N PRO A 80 19.65 -7.56 19.13
CA PRO A 80 18.36 -7.80 18.46
C PRO A 80 18.28 -7.19 17.06
N SER A 81 18.80 -5.98 16.89
CA SER A 81 18.87 -5.30 15.59
C SER A 81 19.66 -6.10 14.56
N ARG A 82 20.73 -6.78 14.96
CA ARG A 82 21.57 -7.57 14.05
C ARG A 82 20.92 -8.87 13.63
N LEU A 83 20.08 -9.46 14.48
CA LEU A 83 19.35 -10.69 14.19
C LEU A 83 18.39 -10.51 13.02
N GLU A 84 17.67 -9.39 13.01
CA GLU A 84 16.51 -9.21 12.14
C GLU A 84 16.85 -8.49 10.82
N ARG A 85 18.10 -8.04 10.65
CA ARG A 85 18.55 -7.34 9.42
C ARG A 85 18.27 -8.14 8.15
N GLY A 86 18.38 -9.46 8.20
CA GLY A 86 18.10 -10.33 7.06
C GLY A 86 16.62 -10.28 6.65
N ALA A 87 15.73 -10.38 7.64
CA ALA A 87 14.29 -10.30 7.41
C ALA A 87 13.83 -8.90 6.96
N VAL A 88 14.39 -7.82 7.54
CA VAL A 88 14.08 -6.45 7.10
C VAL A 88 14.55 -6.21 5.67
N ALA A 89 15.78 -6.63 5.32
CA ALA A 89 16.29 -6.48 3.97
C ALA A 89 15.43 -7.23 2.94
N GLY A 90 14.99 -8.45 3.26
CA GLY A 90 14.07 -9.20 2.42
C GLY A 90 12.72 -8.49 2.26
N GLY A 91 12.20 -7.93 3.35
CA GLY A 91 10.98 -7.12 3.32
C GLY A 91 11.11 -5.89 2.42
N TRP A 92 12.22 -5.15 2.50
CA TRP A 92 12.44 -4.01 1.60
C TRP A 92 12.56 -4.42 0.13
N ILE A 93 13.23 -5.54 -0.18
CA ILE A 93 13.30 -6.06 -1.56
C ILE A 93 11.89 -6.36 -2.09
N LEU A 94 11.06 -7.05 -1.30
CA LEU A 94 9.69 -7.37 -1.68
C LEU A 94 8.83 -6.10 -1.82
N ALA A 95 8.91 -5.19 -0.86
CA ALA A 95 8.16 -3.94 -0.89
C ALA A 95 8.56 -3.07 -2.09
N ALA A 96 9.86 -3.02 -2.42
CA ALA A 96 10.37 -2.36 -3.62
C ALA A 96 9.88 -3.04 -4.91
N LEU A 97 9.82 -4.38 -4.94
CA LEU A 97 9.23 -5.12 -6.06
C LEU A 97 7.75 -4.74 -6.24
N GLY A 98 6.98 -4.67 -5.15
CA GLY A 98 5.60 -4.17 -5.18
C GLY A 98 5.48 -2.74 -5.72
N LEU A 99 6.38 -1.86 -5.29
CA LEU A 99 6.44 -0.48 -5.78
C LEU A 99 6.72 -0.42 -7.29
N VAL A 100 7.67 -1.23 -7.79
CA VAL A 100 7.96 -1.34 -9.23
C VAL A 100 6.76 -1.89 -10.00
N LEU A 101 6.07 -2.89 -9.47
CA LEU A 101 4.84 -3.42 -10.07
C LEU A 101 3.71 -2.38 -10.10
N ALA A 102 3.62 -1.52 -9.08
CA ALA A 102 2.59 -0.49 -8.98
C ALA A 102 2.87 0.74 -9.85
N LEU A 103 4.13 1.15 -9.97
CA LEU A 103 4.54 2.40 -10.61
C LEU A 103 5.21 2.22 -11.96
N GLY A 104 5.40 0.96 -12.40
CA GLY A 104 6.00 0.65 -13.69
C GLY A 104 5.18 1.20 -14.87
N PRO A 105 5.81 1.42 -16.04
CA PRO A 105 5.14 1.95 -17.22
C PRO A 105 4.04 1.04 -17.78
N TRP A 106 4.03 -0.24 -17.39
CA TRP A 106 2.99 -1.21 -17.74
C TRP A 106 1.77 -1.17 -16.79
N ALA A 107 1.90 -0.51 -15.65
CA ALA A 107 0.87 -0.48 -14.62
C ALA A 107 -0.12 0.67 -14.86
N THR A 108 -1.41 0.39 -14.69
CA THR A 108 -2.46 1.38 -14.86
C THR A 108 -2.85 1.93 -13.49
N GLN A 109 -2.13 2.94 -13.00
CA GLN A 109 -2.31 3.44 -11.63
C GLN A 109 -3.71 3.96 -11.33
N ALA A 110 -4.45 4.38 -12.36
CA ALA A 110 -5.85 4.81 -12.23
C ALA A 110 -6.72 3.77 -11.51
N SER A 111 -6.40 2.46 -11.60
CA SER A 111 -7.15 1.42 -10.89
C SER A 111 -6.92 1.36 -9.37
N LEU A 112 -5.98 2.13 -8.85
CA LEU A 112 -5.76 2.32 -7.41
C LEU A 112 -6.67 3.39 -6.82
N PHE A 113 -7.23 4.23 -7.69
CA PHE A 113 -8.09 5.33 -7.30
C PHE A 113 -9.54 4.91 -7.47
N PRO A 114 -10.42 5.35 -6.55
CA PRO A 114 -11.84 5.14 -6.74
C PRO A 114 -12.21 5.72 -8.10
N ALA A 115 -12.87 4.91 -8.92
CA ALA A 115 -13.59 5.43 -10.06
C ALA A 115 -14.72 6.28 -9.48
N PHE A 116 -14.49 7.59 -9.35
CA PHE A 116 -15.62 8.49 -9.35
C PHE A 116 -16.23 8.30 -10.72
N GLU A 117 -17.31 7.52 -10.80
CA GLU A 117 -18.32 7.77 -11.81
C GLU A 117 -18.54 9.27 -11.71
N SER A 118 -18.03 10.01 -12.69
CA SER A 118 -18.36 11.40 -12.85
C SER A 118 -19.88 11.39 -12.88
N GLY A 119 -20.51 11.80 -11.77
CA GLY A 119 -21.91 11.47 -11.56
C GLY A 119 -22.65 11.85 -12.82
N ARG A 120 -23.53 10.97 -13.32
CA ARG A 120 -24.50 11.31 -14.39
C ARG A 120 -25.49 12.39 -13.93
N ASN A 121 -25.06 13.26 -13.03
CA ASN A 121 -25.74 14.45 -12.56
C ASN A 121 -25.44 15.50 -13.61
N TRP A 122 -26.25 15.44 -14.66
CA TRP A 122 -26.42 16.53 -15.61
C TRP A 122 -26.44 17.87 -14.86
N GLN A 123 -25.42 18.70 -15.10
CA GLN A 123 -25.38 20.05 -14.56
C GLN A 123 -26.22 20.95 -15.46
N VAL A 124 -27.22 21.62 -14.88
CA VAL A 124 -28.01 22.62 -15.59
C VAL A 124 -27.18 23.89 -15.70
N LEU A 125 -26.70 24.22 -16.90
CA LEU A 125 -26.11 25.52 -17.20
C LEU A 125 -27.20 26.59 -17.36
N THR A 126 -26.80 27.85 -17.26
CA THR A 126 -27.68 29.00 -17.52
C THR A 126 -28.28 28.89 -18.93
N GLY A 127 -29.61 28.82 -19.03
CA GLY A 127 -30.33 28.59 -20.30
C GLY A 127 -30.96 27.20 -20.45
N GLY A 128 -30.85 26.31 -19.46
CA GLY A 128 -31.53 25.01 -19.45
C GLY A 128 -30.78 23.89 -20.20
N THR A 129 -29.58 24.18 -20.71
CA THR A 129 -28.68 23.16 -21.26
C THR A 129 -28.15 22.28 -20.13
N LEU A 130 -28.28 20.97 -20.30
CA LEU A 130 -27.71 19.99 -19.38
C LEU A 130 -26.32 19.58 -19.87
N VAL A 131 -25.34 19.50 -18.98
CA VAL A 131 -23.98 19.02 -19.30
C VAL A 131 -23.60 17.86 -18.39
N ASP A 132 -23.25 16.73 -18.99
CA ASP A 132 -22.61 15.61 -18.32
C ASP A 132 -21.11 15.93 -18.15
N PRO A 133 -20.49 15.66 -16.99
CA PRO A 133 -19.04 15.71 -16.85
C PRO A 133 -18.24 14.88 -17.88
N LEU A 134 -18.85 13.89 -18.54
CA LEU A 134 -18.28 13.19 -19.69
C LEU A 134 -18.26 14.01 -20.99
N GLY A 135 -18.70 15.28 -20.94
CA GLY A 135 -18.70 16.21 -22.06
C GLY A 135 -19.98 16.16 -22.90
N ALA A 136 -20.92 15.24 -22.65
CA ALA A 136 -22.19 15.26 -23.37
C ALA A 136 -23.02 16.50 -22.99
N ARG A 137 -23.54 17.23 -23.98
CA ARG A 137 -24.47 18.34 -23.77
C ARG A 137 -25.84 17.94 -24.29
N PHE A 138 -26.88 18.22 -23.52
CA PHE A 138 -28.26 18.10 -23.97
C PHE A 138 -28.89 19.48 -24.01
N ASP A 139 -29.23 19.92 -25.21
CA ASP A 139 -30.00 21.14 -25.46
C ASP A 139 -31.43 20.74 -25.87
N PRO A 140 -32.49 21.25 -25.23
CA PRO A 140 -33.87 20.94 -25.59
C PRO A 140 -34.24 21.20 -27.06
N ARG A 141 -33.49 22.07 -27.77
CA ARG A 141 -33.72 22.45 -29.17
C ARG A 141 -32.83 21.69 -30.16
N LEU A 142 -31.64 21.29 -29.74
CA LEU A 142 -30.62 20.68 -30.61
C LEU A 142 -30.36 19.20 -30.31
N GLY A 143 -30.92 18.67 -29.22
CA GLY A 143 -30.72 17.31 -28.75
C GLY A 143 -29.36 17.09 -28.09
N LEU A 144 -28.90 15.84 -28.11
CA LEU A 144 -27.59 15.44 -27.60
C LEU A 144 -26.49 15.90 -28.56
N THR A 145 -25.61 16.78 -28.08
CA THR A 145 -24.45 17.26 -28.81
C THR A 145 -23.17 16.93 -28.02
N PRO A 146 -22.07 16.56 -28.70
CA PRO A 146 -20.79 16.44 -28.03
C PRO A 146 -20.33 17.83 -27.57
N GLY A 147 -20.04 17.96 -26.29
CA GLY A 147 -19.41 19.12 -25.69
C GLY A 147 -17.98 18.81 -25.23
N PRO A 148 -17.24 19.84 -24.78
CA PRO A 148 -15.91 19.64 -24.22
C PRO A 148 -16.04 18.77 -22.98
N VAL A 149 -15.30 17.65 -22.96
CA VAL A 149 -15.11 16.84 -21.75
C VAL A 149 -14.62 17.79 -20.66
N ILE A 150 -15.38 17.92 -19.57
CA ILE A 150 -14.91 18.62 -18.40
C ILE A 150 -13.86 17.69 -17.80
N ALA A 151 -12.62 17.85 -18.27
CA ALA A 151 -11.50 17.12 -17.71
C ALA A 151 -11.55 17.31 -16.18
N PRO A 152 -11.42 16.23 -15.39
CA PRO A 152 -11.24 16.40 -13.95
C PRO A 152 -10.14 17.45 -13.76
N ALA A 153 -10.42 18.43 -12.89
CA ALA A 153 -9.53 19.56 -12.64
C ALA A 153 -8.08 19.08 -12.51
N PRO A 154 -7.08 19.81 -13.06
CA PRO A 154 -5.68 19.38 -13.10
C PRO A 154 -5.16 19.22 -11.67
N GLY A 155 -5.33 18.03 -11.11
CA GLY A 155 -5.23 17.76 -9.70
C GLY A 155 -4.40 16.52 -9.47
N VAL A 156 -3.09 16.65 -9.73
CA VAL A 156 -2.05 15.65 -9.42
C VAL A 156 -2.06 14.41 -10.33
N SER A 157 -0.88 14.09 -10.88
CA SER A 157 -0.69 12.83 -11.60
C SER A 157 -0.92 11.62 -10.67
N TYR A 158 -1.65 10.61 -11.15
CA TYR A 158 -1.83 9.35 -10.42
C TYR A 158 -0.51 8.76 -9.95
N TRP A 159 0.54 8.89 -10.77
CA TRP A 159 1.89 8.46 -10.41
C TRP A 159 2.40 9.17 -9.15
N THR A 160 2.29 10.50 -9.09
CA THR A 160 2.74 11.29 -7.93
C THR A 160 1.97 10.93 -6.66
N ALA A 161 0.65 10.75 -6.77
CA ALA A 161 -0.17 10.34 -5.63
C ALA A 161 0.17 8.90 -5.19
N SER A 162 0.36 7.96 -6.12
CA SER A 162 0.77 6.59 -5.79
C SER A 162 2.16 6.53 -5.16
N VAL A 163 3.13 7.33 -5.61
CA VAL A 163 4.45 7.46 -4.96
C VAL A 163 4.30 8.00 -3.54
N GLY A 164 3.56 9.10 -3.37
CA GLY A 164 3.32 9.72 -2.06
C GLY A 164 2.65 8.78 -1.06
N LEU A 165 1.82 7.85 -1.55
CA LEU A 165 1.20 6.81 -0.73
C LEU A 165 2.14 5.64 -0.43
N LEU A 166 2.74 5.04 -1.46
CA LEU A 166 3.40 3.74 -1.34
C LEU A 166 4.81 3.85 -0.77
N LEU A 167 5.58 4.87 -1.16
CA LEU A 167 6.97 5.00 -0.73
C LEU A 167 7.12 5.07 0.80
N PRO A 168 6.33 5.86 1.55
CA PRO A 168 6.41 5.87 3.01
C PRO A 168 6.09 4.50 3.64
N LEU A 169 5.14 3.75 3.08
CA LEU A 169 4.77 2.42 3.57
C LEU A 169 5.88 1.39 3.29
N VAL A 170 6.50 1.44 2.09
CA VAL A 170 7.66 0.60 1.73
C VAL A 170 8.79 0.76 2.75
N LEU A 171 9.05 1.99 3.18
CA LEU A 171 10.12 2.30 4.13
C LEU A 171 9.75 1.92 5.58
N ALA A 172 8.51 2.19 6.00
CA ALA A 172 8.09 2.05 7.38
C ALA A 172 7.70 0.62 7.79
N VAL A 173 7.03 -0.13 6.92
CA VAL A 173 6.40 -1.41 7.31
C VAL A 173 7.42 -2.50 7.68
N PRO A 174 8.45 -2.81 6.86
CA PRO A 174 9.39 -3.89 7.17
C PRO A 174 10.10 -3.75 8.52
N PRO A 175 10.68 -2.60 8.90
CA PRO A 175 11.32 -2.46 10.22
C PRO A 175 10.30 -2.42 11.37
N TRP A 176 9.09 -1.89 11.16
CA TRP A 176 8.07 -1.75 12.21
C TRP A 176 7.57 -3.11 12.74
N VAL A 177 7.45 -4.09 11.85
CA VAL A 177 6.95 -5.45 12.15
C VAL A 177 7.93 -6.27 13.00
N VAL A 178 9.23 -6.02 12.84
CA VAL A 178 10.27 -6.85 13.45
C VAL A 178 10.28 -6.78 14.98
N ASP A 179 9.89 -5.62 15.54
CA ASP A 179 9.92 -5.36 16.98
C ASP A 179 8.65 -5.86 17.72
N LEU A 180 7.91 -6.78 17.10
CA LEU A 180 6.70 -7.36 17.69
C LEU A 180 7.04 -8.52 18.62
N ARG A 181 7.21 -8.20 19.91
CA ARG A 181 7.19 -9.23 20.96
C ARG A 181 5.83 -9.94 20.98
N PRO A 182 5.77 -11.27 21.20
CA PRO A 182 4.59 -12.10 21.01
C PRO A 182 3.52 -11.97 22.11
N SER A 183 3.29 -10.78 22.66
CA SER A 183 2.14 -10.59 23.55
C SER A 183 0.88 -10.28 22.74
N ALA A 184 -0.24 -10.91 23.09
CA ALA A 184 -1.52 -10.71 22.41
C ALA A 184 -1.88 -9.22 22.30
N ARG A 185 -1.71 -8.46 23.40
CA ARG A 185 -1.94 -7.01 23.41
C ARG A 185 -1.10 -6.25 22.38
N ARG A 186 0.19 -6.61 22.20
CA ARG A 186 1.06 -5.95 21.21
C ARG A 186 0.66 -6.30 19.79
N LEU A 187 0.27 -7.56 19.54
CA LEU A 187 -0.26 -7.96 18.25
C LEU A 187 -1.55 -7.21 17.91
N THR A 188 -2.46 -7.04 18.89
CA THR A 188 -3.69 -6.26 18.69
C THR A 188 -3.40 -4.79 18.36
N LEU A 189 -2.50 -4.15 19.11
CA LEU A 189 -2.11 -2.75 18.85
C LEU A 189 -1.42 -2.61 17.49
N ALA A 190 -0.59 -3.58 17.12
CA ALA A 190 0.08 -3.58 15.84
C ALA A 190 -0.93 -3.73 14.69
N ALA A 191 -1.83 -4.71 14.79
CA ALA A 191 -2.90 -4.89 13.82
C ALA A 191 -3.76 -3.62 13.71
N ALA A 192 -4.10 -2.98 14.84
CA ALA A 192 -4.84 -1.72 14.84
C ALA A 192 -4.09 -0.58 14.14
N ALA A 193 -2.79 -0.43 14.39
CA ALA A 193 -1.97 0.60 13.74
C ALA A 193 -1.85 0.36 12.22
N LEU A 194 -1.70 -0.89 11.80
CA LEU A 194 -1.68 -1.29 10.40
C LEU A 194 -3.03 -1.02 9.72
N LEU A 195 -4.13 -1.46 10.34
CA LEU A 195 -5.49 -1.19 9.85
C LEU A 195 -5.77 0.31 9.77
N ALA A 196 -5.36 1.09 10.78
CA ALA A 196 -5.49 2.55 10.76
C ALA A 196 -4.67 3.18 9.62
N SER A 197 -3.48 2.65 9.34
CA SER A 197 -2.64 3.13 8.23
C SER A 197 -3.27 2.82 6.87
N VAL A 198 -3.84 1.63 6.70
CA VAL A 198 -4.56 1.23 5.48
C VAL A 198 -5.85 2.03 5.31
N ALA A 199 -6.66 2.16 6.35
CA ALA A 199 -7.89 2.94 6.32
C ALA A 199 -7.62 4.43 6.05
N GLY A 200 -6.60 4.99 6.70
CA GLY A 200 -6.14 6.35 6.48
C GLY A 200 -5.61 6.56 5.05
N ALA A 201 -4.84 5.61 4.52
CA ALA A 201 -4.40 5.62 3.13
C ALA A 201 -5.58 5.63 2.15
N LEU A 202 -6.57 4.77 2.34
CA LEU A 202 -7.77 4.73 1.51
C LEU A 202 -8.53 6.06 1.58
N TRP A 203 -8.76 6.59 2.79
CA TRP A 203 -9.46 7.85 2.99
C TRP A 203 -8.74 9.04 2.34
N LEU A 204 -7.42 9.16 2.55
CA LEU A 204 -6.60 10.19 1.95
C LEU A 204 -6.60 10.08 0.42
N LEU A 205 -6.51 8.86 -0.11
CA LEU A 205 -6.51 8.61 -1.54
C LEU A 205 -7.86 9.00 -2.19
N HIS A 206 -8.98 8.77 -1.50
CA HIS A 206 -10.29 9.27 -1.93
C HIS A 206 -10.36 10.80 -1.89
N GLY A 207 -9.85 11.42 -0.83
CA GLY A 207 -9.84 12.88 -0.72
C GLY A 207 -8.95 13.56 -1.75
N VAL A 208 -7.79 12.97 -2.08
CA VAL A 208 -6.89 13.44 -3.14
C VAL A 208 -7.53 13.24 -4.52
N ALA A 209 -8.10 12.06 -4.79
CA ALA A 209 -8.81 11.78 -6.04
C ALA A 209 -10.01 12.72 -6.26
N ALA A 210 -10.72 13.09 -5.19
CA ALA A 210 -11.81 14.06 -5.22
C ALA A 210 -11.33 15.53 -5.28
N SER A 211 -10.01 15.80 -5.38
CA SER A 211 -9.42 17.14 -5.32
C SER A 211 -9.80 17.93 -4.06
N ARG A 212 -10.14 17.24 -2.96
CA ARG A 212 -10.49 17.84 -1.66
C ARG A 212 -9.29 17.97 -0.73
N LEU A 213 -8.26 17.16 -0.95
CA LEU A 213 -7.05 17.12 -0.15
C LEU A 213 -5.80 17.26 -1.04
N PRO A 214 -4.75 17.95 -0.56
CA PRO A 214 -3.49 18.01 -1.29
C PRO A 214 -2.74 16.68 -1.17
N TRP A 215 -2.12 16.22 -2.26
CA TRP A 215 -1.42 14.93 -2.32
C TRP A 215 -0.30 14.73 -1.28
N PRO A 216 0.44 15.75 -0.79
CA PRO A 216 1.49 15.52 0.21
C PRO A 216 0.97 14.91 1.51
N LEU A 217 -0.34 15.00 1.80
CA LEU A 217 -0.93 14.33 2.96
C LEU A 217 -0.81 12.81 2.89
N LEU A 218 -0.65 12.21 1.70
CA LEU A 218 -0.40 10.78 1.53
C LEU A 218 0.91 10.33 2.20
N LEU A 219 1.86 11.26 2.41
CA LEU A 219 3.10 10.99 3.15
C LEU A 219 2.86 10.67 4.64
N LEU A 220 1.68 11.01 5.17
CA LEU A 220 1.29 10.77 6.56
C LEU A 220 0.69 9.37 6.78
N THR A 221 0.55 8.55 5.73
CA THR A 221 -0.03 7.21 5.84
C THR A 221 0.67 6.25 6.81
N PRO A 222 2.00 6.28 7.04
CA PRO A 222 2.63 5.42 8.04
C PRO A 222 2.59 6.03 9.46
N LEU A 223 1.98 7.20 9.67
CA LEU A 223 1.97 7.90 10.96
C LEU A 223 1.42 7.03 12.11
N PRO A 224 0.34 6.24 11.95
CA PRO A 224 -0.10 5.31 13.00
C PRO A 224 0.97 4.28 13.39
N LEU A 225 1.75 3.77 12.42
CA LEU A 225 2.87 2.86 12.67
C LEU A 225 3.98 3.56 13.49
N GLY A 226 4.29 4.80 13.14
CA GLY A 226 5.30 5.62 13.83
C GLY A 226 4.90 5.95 15.28
N ILE A 227 3.63 6.30 15.52
CA ILE A 227 3.10 6.53 16.86
C ILE A 227 3.19 5.25 17.70
N GLU A 228 2.70 4.13 17.16
CA GLU A 228 2.72 2.85 17.86
C GLU A 228 4.17 2.43 18.20
N TYR A 229 5.11 2.60 17.26
CA TYR A 229 6.53 2.33 17.47
C TYR A 229 7.12 3.18 18.61
N ARG A 230 6.83 4.50 18.62
CA ARG A 230 7.29 5.40 19.67
C ARG A 230 6.72 5.03 21.04
N LEU A 231 5.43 4.68 21.11
CA LEU A 231 4.77 4.26 22.34
C LEU A 231 5.35 2.95 22.89
N ARG A 232 5.81 2.03 22.02
CA ARG A 232 6.52 0.80 22.43
C ARG A 232 7.86 1.12 23.08
N ASN A 233 8.66 1.99 22.46
CA ASN A 233 10.00 2.33 22.96
C ASN A 233 9.96 3.10 24.26
N TRP A 234 8.99 4.01 24.42
CA TRP A 234 8.86 4.81 25.64
C TRP A 234 8.53 3.98 26.89
N ARG A 235 7.82 2.85 26.74
CA ARG A 235 7.50 1.93 27.86
C ARG A 235 8.62 0.96 28.23
N ALA A 236 9.68 0.91 27.43
CA ALA A 236 10.80 -0.01 27.64
C ALA A 236 12.02 0.69 28.27
N ALA A 237 12.02 2.03 28.32
CA ALA A 237 13.00 2.86 29.01
C ALA A 237 12.51 3.20 30.42
#